data_AF-A0A4P5SF39-F1
#
_entry.id   AF-A0A4P5SF39-F1
#
_cell.length_a   1.000
_cell.length_b   1.000
_cell.length_c   1.000
_cell.angle_alpha   90.00
_cell.angle_beta   90.00
_cell.angle_gamma   90.00
#
_symmetry.space_group_name_H-M   'P 1'
#
loop_
_entity.id
_entity.type
_entity.pdbx_description
1 polymer ?
#
loop_
_entity_poly.entity_id
_entity_poly.type
_entity_poly.pdbx_seq_one_letter_code
_entity_poly.pdbx_strand_id
1 'polypeptide(L)'
;MINTGRKPPGWPRELPPPGTAEFEARVVPWLLDQGPPDLRTGLLRTLPLALARYLAHYTEGCLAAARKSYGQARVELGGVLTPAEVVGAQQVFEAQGARFLQLQRELVLVEAALLGSSGANYPVDNG
;
A
#
# COMPACT_ATOMS: atom_id res chain seq x y z
N MET A 1 24.13 -5.67 14.95
CA MET A 1 24.41 -6.51 13.75
C MET A 1 23.65 -5.91 12.58
N ILE A 2 24.34 -5.52 11.51
CA ILE A 2 23.75 -4.87 10.32
C ILE A 2 23.04 -5.96 9.50
N ASN A 3 21.72 -5.87 9.35
CA ASN A 3 20.94 -6.94 8.72
C ASN A 3 21.11 -6.92 7.20
N THR A 4 21.49 -8.06 6.65
CA THR A 4 22.00 -8.29 5.29
C THR A 4 20.96 -8.09 4.18
N GLY A 5 21.06 -6.99 3.43
CA GLY A 5 20.99 -6.83 1.96
C GLY A 5 20.02 -7.62 1.05
N ARG A 6 19.08 -8.44 1.54
CA ARG A 6 18.18 -9.26 0.70
C ARG A 6 16.73 -8.78 0.78
N LYS A 7 16.10 -8.58 -0.39
CA LYS A 7 14.67 -8.31 -0.50
C LYS A 7 13.86 -9.58 -0.21
N PRO A 8 12.88 -9.56 0.71
CA PRO A 8 12.01 -10.71 0.93
C PRO A 8 11.13 -11.00 -0.30
N PRO A 9 10.61 -12.22 -0.46
CA PRO A 9 9.66 -12.53 -1.52
C PRO A 9 8.42 -11.60 -1.44
N GLY A 10 8.01 -11.05 -2.58
CA GLY A 10 6.89 -10.10 -2.65
C GLY A 10 7.22 -8.67 -2.20
N TRP A 11 8.49 -8.37 -1.90
CA TRP A 11 8.92 -7.01 -1.58
C TRP A 11 8.72 -6.04 -2.76
N PRO A 12 8.35 -4.77 -2.50
CA PRO A 12 8.25 -3.76 -3.55
C PRO A 12 9.53 -3.68 -4.38
N ARG A 13 9.39 -3.74 -5.71
CA ARG A 13 10.54 -3.73 -6.61
C ARG A 13 11.32 -2.43 -6.48
N GLU A 14 10.61 -1.34 -6.28
CA GLU A 14 11.13 0.01 -6.19
C GLU A 14 11.93 0.20 -4.91
N LEU A 15 11.65 -0.50 -3.81
CA LEU A 15 12.32 -0.26 -2.54
C LEU A 15 13.64 -1.03 -2.40
N PRO A 16 14.68 -0.43 -1.80
CA PRO A 16 15.89 -1.15 -1.36
C PRO A 16 15.56 -2.23 -0.32
N PRO A 17 16.52 -3.13 -0.01
CA PRO A 17 16.34 -4.11 1.06
C PRO A 17 16.03 -3.46 2.41
N PRO A 18 15.18 -4.08 3.25
CA PRO A 18 14.80 -3.54 4.56
C PRO A 18 16.02 -3.36 5.47
N GLY A 19 15.96 -2.34 6.34
CA GLY A 19 17.01 -2.05 7.32
C GLY A 19 18.30 -1.44 6.74
N THR A 20 18.31 -1.08 5.45
CA THR A 20 19.41 -0.33 4.82
C THR A 20 19.16 1.18 4.92
N ALA A 21 20.22 1.99 4.96
CA ALA A 21 20.08 3.45 4.95
C ALA A 21 19.34 3.96 3.71
N GLU A 22 19.51 3.29 2.56
CA GLU A 22 18.78 3.61 1.33
C GLU A 22 17.29 3.32 1.45
N PHE A 23 16.90 2.24 2.15
CA PHE A 23 15.50 1.95 2.44
C PHE A 23 14.88 3.05 3.29
N GLU A 24 15.53 3.44 4.40
CA GLU A 24 15.02 4.50 5.28
C GLU A 24 14.84 5.83 4.53
N ALA A 25 15.74 6.16 3.60
CA ALA A 25 15.63 7.36 2.78
C ALA A 25 14.49 7.29 1.74
N ARG A 26 14.08 6.10 1.30
CA ARG A 26 13.14 5.90 0.19
C ARG A 26 11.74 5.43 0.59
N VAL A 27 11.58 4.88 1.79
CA VAL A 27 10.32 4.30 2.23
C VAL A 27 9.20 5.33 2.33
N VAL A 28 9.47 6.52 2.88
CA VAL A 28 8.45 7.57 3.03
C VAL A 28 7.98 8.11 1.66
N PRO A 29 8.86 8.55 0.74
CA PRO A 29 8.43 8.95 -0.60
C PRO A 29 7.61 7.86 -1.31
N TRP A 30 8.07 6.61 -1.25
CA TRP A 30 7.35 5.49 -1.87
C TRP A 30 5.95 5.30 -1.27
N LEU A 31 5.81 5.36 0.06
CA LEU A 31 4.50 5.28 0.73
C LEU A 31 3.57 6.42 0.31
N LEU A 32 4.09 7.66 0.26
CA LEU A 32 3.31 8.83 -0.16
C LEU A 32 2.80 8.73 -1.61
N ASP A 33 3.51 8.01 -2.48
CA ASP A 33 3.08 7.76 -3.85
C ASP A 33 1.93 6.75 -3.96
N GLN A 34 1.65 5.96 -2.92
CA GLN A 34 0.58 4.96 -2.93
C GLN A 34 -0.77 5.49 -2.47
N GLY A 35 -0.77 6.62 -1.75
CA GLY A 35 -1.95 7.20 -1.13
C GLY A 35 -2.49 8.46 -1.80
N PRO A 36 -3.54 9.05 -1.21
CA PRO A 36 -4.06 10.35 -1.63
C PRO A 36 -2.99 11.44 -1.58
N PRO A 37 -3.06 12.46 -2.46
CA PRO A 37 -2.06 13.52 -2.53
C PRO A 37 -1.94 14.34 -1.24
N ASP A 38 -3.04 14.50 -0.50
CA ASP A 38 -3.10 15.29 0.74
C ASP A 38 -2.20 14.74 1.86
N LEU A 39 -1.80 13.47 1.78
CA LEU A 39 -0.85 12.88 2.72
C LEU A 39 0.53 13.54 2.65
N ARG A 40 0.89 14.17 1.52
CA ARG A 40 2.20 14.83 1.32
C ARG A 40 2.37 16.08 2.19
N THR A 41 1.28 16.66 2.67
CA THR A 41 1.29 17.88 3.49
C THR A 41 0.93 17.63 4.96
N GLY A 42 0.50 16.41 5.32
CA GLY A 42 0.05 16.08 6.67
C GLY A 42 1.13 15.51 7.60
N LEU A 43 0.77 15.28 8.87
CA LEU A 43 1.65 14.69 9.90
C LEU A 43 2.16 13.29 9.52
N LEU A 44 1.38 12.51 8.78
CA LEU A 44 1.75 11.14 8.43
C LEU A 44 3.05 11.05 7.61
N ARG A 45 3.44 12.11 6.89
CA ARG A 45 4.73 12.16 6.18
C ARG A 45 5.94 12.06 7.11
N THR A 46 5.80 12.35 8.40
CA THR A 46 6.87 12.25 9.40
C THR A 46 6.74 11.02 10.30
N LEU A 47 5.71 10.18 10.08
CA LEU A 47 5.42 8.99 10.89
C LEU A 47 5.34 7.75 9.98
N PRO A 48 6.48 7.19 9.51
CA PRO A 48 6.50 6.16 8.48
C PRO A 48 5.67 4.92 8.83
N LEU A 49 5.73 4.46 10.09
CA LEU A 49 4.96 3.31 10.56
C LEU A 49 3.44 3.58 10.54
N ALA A 50 3.02 4.75 11.03
CA ALA A 50 1.62 5.15 11.01
C ALA A 50 1.10 5.33 9.57
N LEU A 51 1.94 5.88 8.68
CA LEU A 51 1.65 6.03 7.26
C LEU A 51 1.45 4.66 6.58
N ALA A 52 2.36 3.70 6.83
CA ALA A 52 2.23 2.34 6.29
C ALA A 52 0.96 1.65 6.79
N ARG A 53 0.65 1.74 8.09
CA ARG A 53 -0.58 1.21 8.69
C ARG A 53 -1.84 1.82 8.06
N TYR A 54 -1.86 3.15 7.94
CA TYR A 54 -2.97 3.86 7.30
C TYR A 54 -3.17 3.40 5.86
N LEU A 55 -2.10 3.31 5.07
CA LEU A 55 -2.16 2.89 3.68
C LEU A 55 -2.62 1.44 3.52
N ALA A 56 -2.26 0.54 4.44
CA ALA A 56 -2.77 -0.83 4.44
C ALA A 56 -4.30 -0.87 4.58
N HIS A 57 -4.87 -0.09 5.51
CA HIS A 57 -6.33 0.02 5.66
C HIS A 57 -7.00 0.75 4.51
N TYR A 58 -6.40 1.84 4.02
CA TYR A 58 -6.88 2.59 2.88
C TYR A 58 -6.99 1.69 1.63
N THR A 59 -5.93 0.94 1.33
CA THR A 59 -5.90 0.04 0.15
C THR A 59 -6.85 -1.14 0.29
N GLU A 60 -7.07 -1.66 1.51
CA GLU A 60 -8.12 -2.64 1.77
C GLU A 60 -9.52 -2.09 1.42
N GLY A 61 -9.82 -0.85 1.83
CA GLY A 61 -11.04 -0.15 1.45
C GLY A 61 -11.17 0.03 -0.06
N CYS A 62 -10.09 0.44 -0.73
CA CYS A 62 -10.05 0.57 -2.20
C CYS A 62 -10.29 -0.77 -2.91
N LEU A 63 -9.70 -1.87 -2.41
CA LEU A 63 -9.91 -3.21 -2.95
C LEU A 63 -11.38 -3.64 -2.81
N ALA A 64 -11.99 -3.40 -1.64
CA ALA A 64 -13.40 -3.70 -1.41
C ALA A 64 -14.30 -2.90 -2.37
N ALA A 65 -13.99 -1.61 -2.57
CA ALA A 65 -14.71 -0.76 -3.52
C ALA A 65 -14.59 -1.29 -4.95
N ALA A 66 -13.38 -1.62 -5.42
CA ALA A 66 -13.15 -2.15 -6.77
C ALA A 66 -13.94 -3.45 -7.02
N ARG A 67 -13.94 -4.38 -6.05
CA ARG A 67 -14.72 -5.63 -6.14
C ARG A 67 -16.22 -5.37 -6.20
N LYS A 68 -16.73 -4.46 -5.37
CA LYS A 68 -18.14 -4.06 -5.40
C LYS A 68 -18.50 -3.46 -6.76
N SER A 69 -17.72 -2.51 -7.25
CA SER A 69 -17.93 -1.86 -8.56
C SER A 69 -17.92 -2.88 -9.70
N TYR A 70 -16.99 -3.83 -9.71
CA TYR A 70 -16.98 -4.92 -10.70
C TYR A 70 -18.25 -5.76 -10.67
N GLY A 71 -18.65 -6.21 -9.47
CA GLY A 71 -19.81 -7.09 -9.28
C GLY A 71 -21.15 -6.42 -9.55
N GLN A 72 -21.26 -5.12 -9.28
CA GLN A 72 -22.50 -4.36 -9.45
C GLN A 72 -22.59 -3.62 -10.80
N ALA A 73 -21.50 -3.50 -11.56
CA ALA A 73 -21.45 -2.70 -12.80
C ALA A 73 -22.62 -2.96 -13.77
N ARG A 74 -22.98 -4.23 -14.01
CA ARG A 74 -24.09 -4.55 -14.93
C ARG A 74 -25.45 -4.07 -14.42
N VAL A 75 -25.67 -4.15 -13.11
CA VAL A 75 -26.93 -3.76 -12.46
C VAL A 75 -27.03 -2.25 -12.36
N GLU A 76 -25.96 -1.59 -11.90
CA GLU A 76 -25.94 -0.15 -11.64
C GLU A 76 -25.77 0.68 -12.93
N LEU A 77 -25.05 0.17 -13.94
CA LEU A 77 -24.69 0.93 -15.14
C LEU A 77 -25.41 0.45 -16.42
N GLY A 78 -25.99 -0.75 -16.44
CA GLY A 78 -26.59 -1.33 -17.66
C GLY A 78 -27.80 -0.56 -18.21
N GLY A 79 -28.43 0.29 -17.40
CA GLY A 79 -29.50 1.19 -17.85
C GLY A 79 -29.03 2.54 -18.40
N VAL A 80 -27.74 2.85 -18.27
CA VAL A 80 -27.15 4.15 -18.64
C VAL A 80 -26.05 4.00 -19.70
N LEU A 81 -25.28 2.91 -19.65
CA LEU A 81 -24.17 2.63 -20.54
C LEU A 81 -24.51 1.50 -21.53
N THR A 82 -23.82 1.49 -22.67
CA THR A 82 -23.89 0.37 -23.62
C THR A 82 -23.25 -0.89 -23.02
N PRO A 83 -23.60 -2.11 -23.53
CA PRO A 83 -22.99 -3.34 -23.05
C PRO A 83 -21.45 -3.37 -23.17
N ALA A 84 -20.90 -2.77 -24.23
CA ALA A 84 -19.46 -2.69 -24.45
C ALA A 84 -18.77 -1.79 -23.41
N GLU A 85 -19.37 -0.64 -23.08
CA GLU A 85 -18.86 0.27 -22.05
C GLU A 85 -18.90 -0.36 -20.66
N VAL A 86 -19.97 -1.10 -20.32
CA VAL A 86 -20.05 -1.84 -19.05
C VAL A 86 -18.93 -2.87 -18.93
N VAL A 87 -18.65 -3.63 -20.00
CA VAL A 87 -17.54 -4.60 -20.03
C VAL A 87 -16.20 -3.88 -19.87
N GLY A 88 -15.99 -2.76 -20.56
CA GLY A 88 -14.79 -1.94 -20.39
C GLY A 88 -14.60 -1.43 -18.97
N ALA A 89 -15.66 -0.92 -18.33
CA ALA A 89 -15.63 -0.49 -16.94
C ALA A 89 -15.30 -1.65 -15.98
N GLN A 90 -15.88 -2.83 -16.19
CA GLN A 90 -15.56 -4.04 -15.42
C GLN A 90 -14.06 -4.39 -15.52
N GLN A 91 -13.48 -4.37 -16.72
CA GLN A 91 -12.04 -4.64 -16.89
C GLN A 91 -11.18 -3.63 -16.13
N VAL A 92 -11.56 -2.35 -16.13
CA VAL A 92 -10.85 -1.32 -15.34
C VAL A 92 -10.96 -1.62 -13.84
N PHE A 93 -12.15 -1.91 -13.32
CA PHE A 93 -12.34 -2.21 -11.89
C PHE A 93 -11.58 -3.47 -11.45
N GLU A 94 -11.56 -4.51 -12.29
CA GLU A 94 -10.78 -5.72 -12.05
C GLU A 94 -9.28 -5.41 -11.97
N ALA A 95 -8.75 -4.64 -12.93
CA ALA A 95 -7.35 -4.25 -12.94
C ALA A 95 -6.97 -3.40 -11.71
N GLN A 96 -7.84 -2.48 -11.29
CA GLN A 96 -7.63 -1.72 -10.04
C GLN A 96 -7.64 -2.64 -8.82
N GLY A 97 -8.59 -3.60 -8.75
CA GLY A 97 -8.64 -4.58 -7.68
C GLY A 97 -7.37 -5.43 -7.59
N ALA A 98 -6.86 -5.93 -8.72
CA ALA A 98 -5.61 -6.68 -8.76
C ALA A 98 -4.42 -5.84 -8.27
N ARG A 99 -4.34 -4.57 -8.69
CA ARG A 99 -3.32 -3.63 -8.22
C ARG A 99 -3.38 -3.40 -6.71
N PHE A 100 -4.57 -3.14 -6.15
CA PHE A 100 -4.71 -2.93 -4.70
C PHE A 100 -4.39 -4.18 -3.89
N LEU A 101 -4.74 -5.37 -4.38
CA LEU A 101 -4.38 -6.62 -3.73
C LEU A 101 -2.85 -6.83 -3.68
N GLN A 102 -2.14 -6.53 -4.77
CA GLN A 102 -0.68 -6.61 -4.80
C GLN A 102 -0.06 -5.59 -3.83
N LEU A 103 -0.52 -4.34 -3.88
CA LEU A 103 -0.04 -3.27 -3.01
C LEU A 103 -0.28 -3.57 -1.52
N GLN A 104 -1.40 -4.22 -1.18
CA GLN A 104 -1.68 -4.61 0.21
C GLN A 104 -0.60 -5.58 0.74
N ARG A 105 -0.20 -6.58 -0.06
CA ARG A 105 0.84 -7.53 0.32
C ARG A 105 2.19 -6.83 0.53
N GLU A 106 2.51 -5.91 -0.35
CA GLU A 106 3.70 -5.07 -0.28
C GLU A 106 3.71 -4.20 0.99
N LEU A 107 2.61 -3.53 1.30
CA LEU A 107 2.49 -2.67 2.49
C LEU A 107 2.62 -3.46 3.80
N VAL A 108 2.10 -4.68 3.87
CA VAL A 108 2.28 -5.56 5.04
C VAL A 108 3.76 -5.87 5.29
N LEU A 109 4.53 -6.15 4.22
CA LEU A 109 5.96 -6.41 4.34
C LEU A 109 6.74 -5.15 4.76
N VAL A 110 6.43 -4.00 4.16
CA VAL A 110 7.08 -2.71 4.48
C VAL A 110 6.79 -2.31 5.92
N GLU A 111 5.55 -2.47 6.37
CA GLU A 111 5.16 -2.22 7.75
C GLU A 111 5.91 -3.12 8.74
N ALA A 112 6.02 -4.42 8.45
CA ALA A 112 6.79 -5.34 9.29
C ALA A 112 8.27 -4.95 9.36
N ALA A 113 8.86 -4.49 8.24
CA ALA A 113 10.22 -4.00 8.21
C ALA A 113 10.41 -2.73 9.05
N LEU A 114 9.50 -1.76 8.95
CA LEU A 114 9.51 -0.52 9.75
C LEU A 114 9.37 -0.80 11.25
N LEU A 115 8.53 -1.76 11.63
CA LEU A 115 8.39 -2.20 13.02
C LEU A 115 9.68 -2.84 13.55
N GLY A 116 10.33 -3.66 12.72
CA GLY A 116 11.64 -4.27 13.02
C GLY A 116 12.77 -3.24 13.16
N SER A 117 12.79 -2.20 12.33
CA SER A 117 13.73 -1.06 12.48
C SER A 117 13.48 -0.27 13.77
N SER A 118 12.21 -0.09 14.15
CA SER A 118 11.82 0.70 15.32
C SER A 118 12.17 0.02 16.64
N GLY A 119 12.09 -1.32 16.70
CA GLY A 119 12.45 -2.10 17.89
C GLY A 119 13.95 -2.09 18.22
N ALA A 120 14.82 -1.71 17.28
CA ALA A 120 16.26 -1.55 17.52
C ALA A 120 16.62 -0.19 18.16
N ASN A 121 15.67 0.74 18.28
CA ASN A 121 15.94 2.14 18.66
C ASN A 121 15.17 2.62 19.90
N TYR A 122 14.51 1.71 20.64
CA TYR A 122 13.95 2.01 21.96
C TYR A 122 14.85 1.39 23.05
N PRO A 123 15.44 2.19 23.98
CA PRO A 123 15.96 1.61 25.19
C PRO A 123 14.79 0.99 25.95
N VAL A 124 14.87 -0.31 26.22
CA VAL A 124 14.00 -0.96 27.19
C VAL A 124 14.31 -0.34 28.56
N ASP A 125 13.47 0.61 28.97
CA ASP A 125 13.44 1.06 30.35
C ASP A 125 12.83 -0.06 31.18
N ASN A 126 13.69 -0.87 31.80
CA ASN A 126 13.29 -1.88 32.76
C ASN A 126 13.04 -1.18 34.09
N GLY A 127 11.80 -0.72 34.28
CA GLY A 127 11.25 -0.45 35.61
C GLY A 127 10.97 -1.74 36.37
#